data_AF-A0A8C5YWR8-F1
#
_entry.id   AF-A0A8C5YWR8-F1
#
_cell.length_a   1.000
_cell.length_b   1.000
_cell.length_c   1.000
_cell.angle_alpha   90.00
_cell.angle_beta   90.00
_cell.angle_gamma   90.00
#
_symmetry.space_group_name_H-M   'P 1'
#
loop_
_entity.id
_entity.type
_entity.pdbx_description
1 polymer ?
#
loop_
_entity_poly.entity_id
_entity_poly.type
_entity_poly.pdbx_seq_one_letter_code
_entity_poly.pdbx_strand_id
1 'polypeptide(L)'
;MRWRTSLQQYYFLSATCLLITLEAVPIDIDKTKVQNTQPVESAKIEPPDTGLYYDEYLKQVIDVLETDKHFREKLQKADIEEIKSGRLSKELDLVSHHVRTKLDELKRQEVGRLRMLIKAKLDSLQDIGMDHQALLKQFDHLNHVNPDKFESTDLDMLIKAATSDLEHYDRTRHEEFKKYEMMKEHERREYLKTLNEEKRKEEESKFEEMKKKHENHPKVNHPVRIVTL
;
A
#
# COMPACT_ATOMS: atom_id res chain seq x y z
N MET A 1 -55.69 -1.59 -39.96
CA MET A 1 -55.17 -2.86 -39.38
C MET A 1 -53.68 -3.05 -39.69
N ARG A 2 -52.76 -2.26 -39.11
CA ARG A 2 -51.30 -2.44 -39.35
C ARG A 2 -50.43 -2.34 -38.08
N TRP A 3 -51.03 -2.13 -36.91
CA TRP A 3 -50.31 -1.87 -35.66
C TRP A 3 -50.24 -3.12 -34.75
N ARG A 4 -51.14 -4.10 -34.96
CA ARG A 4 -51.14 -5.38 -34.22
C ARG A 4 -50.02 -6.32 -34.68
N THR A 5 -49.64 -6.27 -35.96
CA THR A 5 -48.59 -7.10 -36.55
C THR A 5 -47.20 -6.70 -36.05
N SER A 6 -46.95 -5.41 -35.84
CA SER A 6 -45.66 -4.90 -35.37
C SER A 6 -45.39 -5.28 -33.91
N LEU A 7 -46.40 -5.24 -33.04
CA LEU A 7 -46.27 -5.68 -31.65
C LEU A 7 -46.03 -7.19 -31.53
N GLN A 8 -46.71 -8.01 -32.36
CA GLN A 8 -46.43 -9.45 -32.41
C GLN A 8 -45.00 -9.75 -32.85
N GLN A 9 -44.43 -8.99 -33.79
CA GLN A 9 -43.05 -9.19 -34.24
C GLN A 9 -42.03 -8.90 -33.14
N TYR A 10 -42.24 -7.88 -32.30
CA TYR A 10 -41.37 -7.59 -31.15
C TYR A 10 -41.43 -8.67 -30.07
N TYR A 11 -42.61 -9.24 -29.79
CA TYR A 11 -42.75 -10.37 -28.86
C TYR A 11 -42.10 -11.65 -29.39
N PHE A 12 -42.18 -11.91 -30.70
CA PHE A 12 -41.47 -13.04 -31.31
C PHE A 12 -39.95 -12.85 -31.23
N LEU A 13 -39.43 -11.65 -31.55
CA LEU A 13 -38.00 -11.35 -31.46
C LEU A 13 -37.45 -11.45 -30.03
N SER A 14 -38.18 -10.93 -29.03
CA SER A 14 -37.77 -11.03 -27.62
C SER A 14 -37.82 -12.47 -27.10
N ALA A 15 -38.85 -13.24 -27.48
CA ALA A 15 -38.95 -14.65 -27.11
C ALA A 15 -37.85 -15.51 -27.74
N THR A 16 -37.47 -15.25 -29.01
CA THR A 16 -36.35 -15.97 -29.65
C THR A 16 -35.00 -15.68 -29.00
N CYS A 17 -34.79 -14.46 -28.50
CA CYS A 17 -33.54 -14.10 -27.83
C CYS A 17 -33.37 -14.82 -26.48
N LEU A 18 -34.47 -15.03 -25.75
CA LEU A 18 -34.47 -15.79 -24.48
C LEU A 18 -34.31 -17.30 -24.67
N LEU A 19 -34.68 -17.85 -25.84
CA LEU A 19 -34.50 -19.28 -26.12
C LEU A 19 -33.05 -19.65 -26.48
N ILE A 20 -32.27 -18.73 -27.05
CA ILE A 20 -30.86 -18.97 -27.42
C ILE A 20 -29.97 -19.10 -26.16
N THR A 21 -30.37 -18.56 -25.01
CA THR A 21 -29.57 -18.66 -23.77
C THR A 21 -29.73 -19.99 -23.02
N LEU A 22 -30.66 -20.87 -23.44
CA LEU A 22 -30.93 -22.15 -22.77
C LEU A 22 -30.26 -23.36 -23.45
N GLU A 23 -29.66 -23.20 -24.63
CA GLU A 23 -28.96 -24.26 -25.38
C GLU A 23 -27.43 -24.16 -25.28
N ALA A 24 -26.89 -23.35 -24.38
CA ALA A 24 -25.45 -23.31 -24.11
C ALA A 24 -25.03 -24.60 -23.37
N VAL A 25 -24.53 -25.56 -24.14
CA VAL A 25 -23.89 -26.80 -23.65
C VAL A 25 -22.74 -26.44 -22.69
N PRO A 26 -22.64 -27.09 -21.52
CA PRO A 26 -21.52 -26.83 -20.60
C PRO A 26 -20.21 -27.29 -21.26
N ILE A 27 -19.23 -26.38 -21.31
CA ILE A 27 -17.88 -26.69 -21.79
C ILE A 27 -17.20 -27.56 -20.74
N ASP A 28 -17.09 -28.85 -21.03
CA ASP A 28 -16.29 -29.80 -20.25
C ASP A 28 -14.81 -29.48 -20.47
N ILE A 29 -14.14 -28.98 -19.43
CA ILE A 29 -12.70 -28.69 -19.49
C ILE A 29 -11.97 -30.02 -19.28
N ASP A 30 -11.63 -30.67 -20.39
CA ASP A 30 -10.88 -31.92 -20.43
C ASP A 30 -9.50 -31.74 -19.77
N LYS A 31 -9.32 -32.35 -18.59
CA LYS A 31 -8.10 -32.30 -17.78
C LYS A 31 -7.04 -33.28 -18.27
N THR A 32 -6.71 -33.33 -19.56
CA THR A 32 -5.51 -34.07 -20.01
C THR A 32 -4.92 -33.52 -21.30
N LYS A 33 -4.20 -32.40 -21.22
CA LYS A 33 -3.13 -32.11 -22.19
C LYS A 33 -1.98 -31.36 -21.54
N VAL A 34 -0.97 -32.13 -21.14
CA VAL A 34 0.36 -31.63 -20.82
C VAL A 34 1.01 -31.18 -22.13
N GLN A 35 1.24 -29.87 -22.28
CA GLN A 35 2.14 -29.34 -23.30
C GLN A 35 2.91 -28.13 -22.75
N ASN A 36 4.19 -28.39 -22.53
CA ASN A 36 5.34 -27.47 -22.55
C ASN A 36 5.40 -26.33 -21.54
N THR A 37 6.24 -26.57 -20.54
CA THR A 37 6.92 -25.62 -19.67
C THR A 37 7.43 -24.41 -20.47
N GLN A 38 6.73 -23.27 -20.34
CA GLN A 38 7.36 -21.97 -20.49
C GLN A 38 7.89 -21.53 -19.12
N PRO A 39 9.03 -20.81 -19.05
CA PRO A 39 9.59 -20.37 -17.79
C PRO A 39 8.55 -19.50 -17.10
N VAL A 40 8.30 -19.75 -15.81
CA VAL A 40 7.46 -18.91 -14.96
C VAL A 40 8.11 -17.53 -14.94
N GLU A 41 7.59 -16.64 -15.78
CA GLU A 41 7.81 -15.21 -15.69
C GLU A 41 7.34 -14.82 -14.28
N SER A 42 8.30 -14.37 -13.47
CA SER A 42 8.09 -13.95 -12.09
C SER A 42 6.83 -13.10 -12.00
N ALA A 43 5.79 -13.61 -11.34
CA ALA A 43 4.64 -12.81 -10.98
C ALA A 43 5.19 -11.64 -10.13
N LYS A 44 5.25 -10.45 -10.72
CA LYS A 44 5.65 -9.21 -10.05
C LYS A 44 4.59 -8.98 -8.99
N ILE A 45 4.85 -9.39 -7.75
CA ILE A 45 3.97 -9.13 -6.61
C ILE A 45 3.98 -7.61 -6.46
N GLU A 46 2.86 -6.96 -6.74
CA GLU A 46 2.78 -5.51 -6.55
C GLU A 46 3.02 -5.21 -5.07
N PRO A 47 3.99 -4.35 -4.74
CA PRO A 47 4.27 -3.99 -3.35
C PRO A 47 3.01 -3.41 -2.70
N PRO A 48 2.63 -3.87 -1.49
CA PRO A 48 1.43 -3.40 -0.80
C PRO A 48 1.44 -1.88 -0.66
N ASP A 49 0.28 -1.26 -0.75
CA ASP A 49 0.12 0.17 -0.52
C ASP A 49 0.54 0.49 0.92
N THR A 50 1.64 1.22 1.07
CA THR A 50 2.19 1.60 2.39
C THR A 50 1.38 2.72 3.04
N GLY A 51 0.42 3.33 2.32
CA GLY A 51 -0.33 4.49 2.79
C GLY A 51 0.51 5.79 2.81
N LEU A 52 1.72 5.76 2.26
CA LEU A 52 2.59 6.93 2.13
C LEU A 52 2.18 7.75 0.90
N TYR A 53 2.10 9.08 1.03
CA TYR A 53 1.68 9.96 -0.08
C TYR A 53 2.69 10.06 -1.25
N TYR A 54 3.88 9.49 -1.06
CA TYR A 54 4.98 9.40 -2.04
C TYR A 54 5.37 7.95 -2.32
N ASP A 55 4.50 6.98 -1.98
CA ASP A 55 4.73 5.55 -2.21
C ASP A 55 5.02 5.23 -3.69
N GLU A 56 4.27 5.85 -4.61
CA GLU A 56 4.48 5.69 -6.05
C GLU A 56 5.87 6.18 -6.48
N TYR A 57 6.30 7.35 -5.98
CA TYR A 57 7.62 7.89 -6.28
C TYR A 57 8.74 6.99 -5.72
N LEU A 58 8.58 6.50 -4.49
CA LEU A 58 9.50 5.55 -3.87
C LEU A 58 9.61 4.27 -4.70
N LYS A 59 8.48 3.69 -5.13
CA LYS A 59 8.44 2.48 -5.97
C LYS A 59 9.14 2.71 -7.31
N GLN A 60 8.89 3.83 -7.97
CA GLN A 60 9.53 4.16 -9.25
C GLN A 60 11.05 4.33 -9.11
N VAL A 61 11.52 4.98 -8.03
CA VAL A 61 12.95 5.11 -7.73
C VAL A 61 13.58 3.74 -7.53
N ILE A 62 12.94 2.87 -6.73
CA ILE A 62 13.42 1.49 -6.50
C ILE A 62 13.45 0.70 -7.81
N ASP A 63 12.37 0.70 -8.59
CA ASP A 63 12.30 -0.01 -9.88
C ASP A 63 13.42 0.42 -10.83
N VAL A 64 13.74 1.72 -10.89
CA VAL A 64 14.84 2.25 -11.70
C VAL A 64 16.20 1.80 -11.15
N LEU A 65 16.40 1.86 -9.84
CA LEU A 65 17.64 1.41 -9.18
C LEU A 65 17.87 -0.10 -9.35
N GLU A 66 16.82 -0.90 -9.28
CA GLU A 66 16.89 -2.34 -9.48
C GLU A 66 17.32 -2.70 -10.91
N THR A 67 17.12 -1.84 -11.91
CA THR A 67 17.62 -2.11 -13.27
C THR A 67 19.15 -2.22 -13.33
N ASP A 68 19.88 -1.59 -12.40
CA ASP A 68 21.33 -1.70 -12.29
C ASP A 68 21.74 -2.95 -11.48
N LYS A 69 22.50 -3.85 -12.11
CA LYS A 69 22.90 -5.12 -11.47
C LYS A 69 23.75 -4.88 -10.21
N HIS A 70 24.69 -3.93 -10.26
CA HIS A 70 25.57 -3.66 -9.12
C HIS A 70 24.76 -3.14 -7.94
N PHE A 71 23.89 -2.17 -8.19
CA PHE A 71 23.03 -1.61 -7.14
C PHE A 71 22.05 -2.64 -6.58
N ARG A 72 21.43 -3.46 -7.44
CA ARG A 72 20.52 -4.54 -7.01
C ARG A 72 21.18 -5.51 -6.05
N GLU A 73 22.40 -5.96 -6.34
CA GLU A 73 23.13 -6.86 -5.45
C GLU A 73 23.46 -6.21 -4.10
N LYS A 74 23.71 -4.89 -4.08
CA LYS A 74 23.90 -4.13 -2.84
C LYS A 74 22.61 -4.01 -2.05
N LEU A 75 21.49 -3.74 -2.73
CA LEU A 75 20.17 -3.64 -2.12
C LEU A 75 19.75 -4.96 -1.46
N GLN A 76 19.99 -6.10 -2.11
CA GLN A 76 19.68 -7.44 -1.59
C GLN A 76 20.53 -7.86 -0.38
N LYS A 77 21.81 -7.44 -0.36
CA LYS A 77 22.76 -7.80 0.71
C LYS A 77 22.75 -6.84 1.89
N ALA A 78 22.16 -5.65 1.75
CA ALA A 78 22.21 -4.61 2.77
C ALA A 78 21.30 -4.96 3.95
N ASP A 79 21.85 -4.86 5.16
CA ASP A 79 21.06 -4.95 6.38
C ASP A 79 20.18 -3.69 6.56
N ILE A 80 19.07 -3.84 7.28
CA ILE A 80 18.13 -2.74 7.58
C ILE A 80 18.87 -1.54 8.20
N GLU A 81 19.81 -1.79 9.11
CA GLU A 81 20.61 -0.74 9.74
C GLU A 81 21.55 -0.04 8.75
N GLU A 82 22.11 -0.77 7.79
CA GLU A 82 22.96 -0.17 6.75
C GLU A 82 22.16 0.72 5.81
N ILE A 83 20.93 0.30 5.48
CA ILE A 83 19.98 1.08 4.68
C ILE A 83 19.64 2.38 5.41
N LYS A 84 19.31 2.32 6.71
CA LYS A 84 19.02 3.51 7.53
C LYS A 84 20.23 4.43 7.74
N SER A 85 21.44 3.86 7.78
CA SER A 85 22.68 4.63 8.00
C SER A 85 23.10 5.51 6.81
N GLY A 86 22.45 5.36 5.64
CA GLY A 86 22.80 6.07 4.42
C GLY A 86 24.00 5.50 3.68
N ARG A 87 24.50 4.31 4.08
CA ARG A 87 25.59 3.61 3.38
C ARG A 87 25.18 3.20 1.98
N LEU A 88 23.96 2.68 1.82
CA LEU A 88 23.39 2.29 0.53
C LEU A 88 23.33 3.49 -0.43
N SER A 89 22.97 4.67 0.07
CA SER A 89 22.82 5.88 -0.76
C SER A 89 24.13 6.32 -1.42
N LYS A 90 25.29 5.99 -0.84
CA LYS A 90 26.61 6.29 -1.43
C LYS A 90 26.94 5.41 -2.63
N GLU A 91 26.35 4.22 -2.73
CA GLU A 91 26.54 3.33 -3.88
C GLU A 91 25.91 3.90 -5.16
N LEU A 92 25.06 4.93 -5.03
CA LEU A 92 24.46 5.65 -6.15
C LEU A 92 25.51 6.28 -7.08
N ASP A 93 26.70 6.64 -6.58
CA ASP A 93 27.84 7.17 -7.36
C ASP A 93 28.43 6.16 -8.34
N LEU A 94 28.19 4.87 -8.12
CA LEU A 94 28.70 3.79 -8.96
C LEU A 94 27.69 3.28 -9.98
N VAL A 95 26.47 3.81 -9.94
CA VAL A 95 25.37 3.41 -10.82
C VAL A 95 25.57 3.93 -12.24
N SER A 96 25.11 3.17 -13.23
CA SER A 96 25.22 3.56 -14.64
C SER A 96 24.55 4.91 -14.95
N HIS A 97 25.11 5.63 -15.95
CA HIS A 97 24.61 6.94 -16.37
C HIS A 97 23.14 6.93 -16.78
N HIS A 98 22.68 5.85 -17.42
CA HIS A 98 21.28 5.71 -17.85
C HIS A 98 20.32 5.74 -16.65
N VAL A 99 20.67 5.03 -15.58
CA VAL A 99 19.88 5.01 -14.36
C VAL A 99 19.92 6.37 -13.67
N ARG A 100 21.09 7.03 -13.61
CA ARG A 100 21.20 8.41 -13.13
C ARG A 100 20.28 9.38 -13.86
N THR A 101 20.27 9.35 -15.20
CA THR A 101 19.39 10.21 -16.01
C THR A 101 17.91 9.95 -15.72
N LYS A 102 17.50 8.68 -15.55
CA LYS A 102 16.13 8.33 -15.18
C LYS A 102 15.76 8.83 -13.79
N LEU A 103 16.67 8.73 -12.82
CA LEU A 103 16.43 9.24 -11.47
C LEU A 103 16.28 10.77 -11.45
N ASP A 104 17.09 11.49 -12.23
CA ASP A 104 16.95 12.93 -12.42
C ASP A 104 15.57 13.29 -13.00
N GLU A 105 15.08 12.50 -13.96
CA GLU A 105 13.76 12.69 -14.56
C GLU A 105 12.64 12.43 -13.54
N LEU A 106 12.70 11.32 -12.80
CA LEU A 106 11.73 10.99 -11.74
C LEU A 106 11.67 12.10 -10.68
N LYS A 107 12.83 12.62 -10.27
CA LYS A 107 12.89 13.72 -9.31
C LYS A 107 12.18 14.96 -9.84
N ARG A 108 12.42 15.35 -11.10
CA ARG A 108 11.76 16.51 -11.71
C ARG A 108 10.25 16.32 -11.81
N GLN A 109 9.81 15.12 -12.15
CA GLN A 109 8.38 14.77 -12.18
C GLN A 109 7.75 14.90 -10.79
N GLU A 110 8.41 14.38 -9.75
CA GLU A 110 7.92 14.47 -8.38
C GLU A 110 7.88 15.92 -7.87
N VAL A 111 8.95 16.70 -8.09
CA VAL A 111 8.96 18.13 -7.78
C VAL A 111 7.81 18.85 -8.50
N GLY A 112 7.57 18.51 -9.77
CA GLY A 112 6.45 19.04 -10.56
C GLY A 112 5.11 18.72 -9.93
N ARG A 113 4.89 17.46 -9.53
CA ARG A 113 3.70 17.00 -8.82
C ARG A 113 3.47 17.77 -7.52
N LEU A 114 4.50 17.90 -6.68
CA LEU A 114 4.44 18.63 -5.41
C LEU A 114 4.11 20.12 -5.62
N ARG A 115 4.69 20.76 -6.65
CA ARG A 115 4.37 22.14 -7.02
C ARG A 115 2.90 22.29 -7.44
N MET A 116 2.35 21.34 -8.20
CA MET A 116 0.93 21.36 -8.56
C MET A 116 0.02 21.21 -7.34
N LEU A 117 0.36 20.32 -6.40
CA LEU A 117 -0.40 20.15 -5.15
C LEU A 117 -0.38 21.42 -4.29
N ILE A 118 0.78 22.06 -4.14
CA ILE A 118 0.92 23.34 -3.45
C ILE A 118 0.05 24.41 -4.12
N LYS A 119 0.14 24.53 -5.44
CA LYS A 119 -0.63 25.51 -6.21
C LYS A 119 -2.13 25.30 -6.01
N ALA A 120 -2.63 24.07 -6.17
CA ALA A 120 -4.04 23.75 -5.97
C ALA A 120 -4.52 24.07 -4.53
N LYS A 121 -3.67 23.83 -3.53
CA LYS A 121 -3.96 24.18 -2.13
C LYS A 121 -4.04 25.69 -1.92
N LEU A 122 -3.14 26.47 -2.51
CA LEU A 122 -3.14 27.94 -2.43
C LEU A 122 -4.35 28.54 -3.15
N ASP A 123 -4.67 28.05 -4.36
CA ASP A 123 -5.84 28.48 -5.13
C ASP A 123 -7.14 28.23 -4.34
N SER A 124 -7.21 27.14 -3.57
CA SER A 124 -8.35 26.83 -2.69
C SER A 124 -8.45 27.72 -1.45
N LEU A 125 -7.34 28.30 -0.97
CA LEU A 125 -7.28 29.05 0.29
C LEU A 125 -7.42 30.57 0.11
N GLN A 126 -7.60 31.05 -1.12
CA GLN A 126 -7.66 32.49 -1.48
C GLN A 126 -6.47 33.29 -0.93
N ASP A 127 -5.34 33.16 -1.63
CA ASP A 127 -4.25 34.14 -1.71
C ASP A 127 -3.67 34.66 -0.38
N ILE A 128 -3.07 33.75 0.38
CA ILE A 128 -1.95 34.14 1.24
C ILE A 128 -0.71 34.02 0.35
N GLY A 129 0.00 35.13 0.10
CA GLY A 129 1.22 35.21 -0.70
C GLY A 129 2.41 34.43 -0.10
N MET A 130 2.20 33.15 0.15
CA MET A 130 3.18 32.21 0.68
C MET A 130 4.14 31.83 -0.44
N ASP A 131 5.42 31.85 -0.11
CA ASP A 131 6.47 31.41 -1.02
C ASP A 131 6.31 29.90 -1.29
N HIS A 132 6.15 29.54 -2.57
CA HIS A 132 6.01 28.16 -3.00
C HIS A 132 7.24 27.34 -2.58
N GLN A 133 8.42 27.96 -2.58
CA GLN A 133 9.66 27.31 -2.17
C GLN A 133 9.68 27.02 -0.67
N ALA A 134 9.06 27.87 0.15
CA ALA A 134 8.92 27.63 1.58
C ALA A 134 7.94 26.48 1.87
N LEU A 135 6.88 26.33 1.08
CA LEU A 135 5.94 25.22 1.22
C LEU A 135 6.52 23.87 0.79
N LEU A 136 7.43 23.87 -0.20
CA LEU A 136 8.15 22.65 -0.60
C LEU A 136 9.02 22.07 0.52
N LYS A 137 9.45 22.89 1.49
CA LYS A 137 10.19 22.43 2.67
C LYS A 137 9.39 21.49 3.58
N GLN A 138 8.07 21.45 3.44
CA GLN A 138 7.21 20.52 4.19
C GLN A 138 7.40 19.06 3.73
N PHE A 139 7.93 18.84 2.52
CA PHE A 139 8.14 17.50 1.99
C PHE A 139 9.54 17.00 2.35
N ASP A 140 9.61 16.20 3.42
CA ASP A 140 10.89 15.76 4.02
C ASP A 140 11.65 14.71 3.19
N HIS A 141 10.98 14.06 2.23
CA HIS A 141 11.54 12.96 1.43
C HIS A 141 12.32 13.43 0.18
N LEU A 142 12.51 14.75 -0.01
CA LEU A 142 13.09 15.31 -1.24
C LEU A 142 13.93 16.57 -1.01
N ASN A 143 15.07 16.69 -1.69
CA ASN A 143 15.83 17.93 -1.69
C ASN A 143 15.25 18.94 -2.70
N HIS A 144 14.54 19.94 -2.18
CA HIS A 144 13.94 21.04 -2.95
C HIS A 144 14.92 22.15 -3.35
N VAL A 145 16.15 22.18 -2.79
CA VAL A 145 17.18 23.18 -3.15
C VAL A 145 17.79 22.86 -4.52
N ASN A 146 17.91 21.58 -4.85
CA ASN A 146 18.40 21.10 -6.14
C ASN A 146 17.31 20.25 -6.81
N PRO A 147 16.32 20.84 -7.49
CA PRO A 147 15.20 20.08 -8.06
C PRO A 147 15.57 19.22 -9.28
N ASP A 148 16.70 19.50 -9.92
CA ASP A 148 16.99 18.99 -11.28
C ASP A 148 17.85 17.72 -11.31
N LYS A 149 18.57 17.42 -10.23
CA LYS A 149 19.45 16.25 -10.11
C LYS A 149 19.16 15.43 -8.86
N PHE A 150 19.08 14.12 -9.01
CA PHE A 150 18.88 13.16 -7.95
C PHE A 150 20.23 12.69 -7.41
N GLU A 151 20.56 13.15 -6.20
CA GLU A 151 21.84 12.89 -5.53
C GLU A 151 21.71 11.79 -4.48
N SER A 152 22.84 11.31 -3.97
CA SER A 152 22.86 10.33 -2.87
C SER A 152 22.11 10.84 -1.63
N THR A 153 22.11 12.15 -1.40
CA THR A 153 21.33 12.79 -0.34
C THR A 153 19.82 12.63 -0.53
N ASP A 154 19.34 12.65 -1.77
CA ASP A 154 17.89 12.48 -2.05
C ASP A 154 17.44 11.06 -1.70
N LEU A 155 18.23 10.06 -2.09
CA LEU A 155 17.95 8.67 -1.75
C LEU A 155 17.98 8.44 -0.23
N ASP A 156 18.96 9.03 0.46
CA ASP A 156 19.04 8.98 1.93
C ASP A 156 17.83 9.64 2.61
N MET A 157 17.41 10.82 2.15
CA MET A 157 16.20 11.50 2.64
C MET A 157 14.94 10.66 2.39
N LEU A 158 14.80 10.10 1.20
CA LEU A 158 13.66 9.28 0.81
C LEU A 158 13.54 8.00 1.66
N ILE A 159 14.66 7.30 1.87
CA ILE A 159 14.71 6.10 2.72
C ILE A 159 14.39 6.44 4.18
N LYS A 160 14.97 7.53 4.71
CA LYS A 160 14.74 7.97 6.09
C LYS A 160 13.30 8.38 6.32
N ALA A 161 12.71 9.15 5.40
CA ALA A 161 11.31 9.55 5.47
C ALA A 161 10.40 8.31 5.47
N ALA A 162 10.58 7.40 4.51
CA ALA A 162 9.76 6.19 4.41
C ALA A 162 9.88 5.31 5.66
N THR A 163 11.09 5.16 6.19
CA THR A 163 11.34 4.38 7.41
C THR A 163 10.68 5.03 8.63
N SER A 164 10.86 6.35 8.80
CA SER A 164 10.29 7.10 9.91
C SER A 164 8.76 7.07 9.88
N ASP A 165 8.16 7.24 8.71
CA ASP A 165 6.71 7.26 8.55
C ASP A 165 6.10 5.88 8.84
N LEU A 166 6.73 4.79 8.39
CA LEU A 166 6.30 3.43 8.71
C LEU A 166 6.45 3.11 10.21
N GLU A 167 7.55 3.50 10.84
CA GLU A 167 7.74 3.32 12.28
C GLU A 167 6.72 4.13 13.10
N HIS A 168 6.41 5.35 12.67
CA HIS A 168 5.39 6.18 13.31
C HIS A 168 3.99 5.58 13.14
N TYR A 169 3.69 5.05 11.97
CA TYR A 169 2.43 4.35 11.70
C TYR A 169 2.27 3.15 12.63
N ASP A 170 3.26 2.26 12.68
CA ASP A 170 3.25 1.08 13.56
C ASP A 170 3.12 1.47 15.03
N ARG A 171 3.85 2.51 15.46
CA ARG A 171 3.81 3.01 16.84
C ARG A 171 2.44 3.59 17.21
N THR A 172 1.87 4.43 16.36
CA THR A 172 0.56 5.05 16.62
C THR A 172 -0.52 3.99 16.73
N ARG A 173 -0.51 2.99 15.84
CA ARG A 173 -1.44 1.86 15.90
C ARG A 173 -1.27 1.03 17.17
N HIS A 174 -0.03 0.81 17.61
CA HIS A 174 0.25 0.14 18.88
C HIS A 174 -0.25 0.93 20.09
N GLU A 175 -0.03 2.25 20.11
CA GLU A 175 -0.49 3.13 21.19
C GLU A 175 -2.02 3.26 21.23
N GLU A 176 -2.68 3.34 20.07
CA GLU A 176 -4.13 3.30 19.92
C GLU A 176 -4.71 2.00 20.47
N PHE A 177 -4.13 0.86 20.08
CA PHE A 177 -4.54 -0.45 20.58
C PHE A 177 -4.41 -0.53 22.11
N LYS A 178 -3.28 -0.05 22.65
CA LYS A 178 -3.05 0.00 24.10
C LYS A 178 -4.08 0.87 24.82
N LYS A 179 -4.39 2.06 24.29
CA LYS A 179 -5.41 2.96 24.85
C LYS A 179 -6.80 2.32 24.82
N TYR A 180 -7.15 1.69 23.69
CA TYR A 180 -8.41 0.99 23.53
C TYR A 180 -8.57 -0.16 24.53
N GLU A 181 -7.56 -1.02 24.66
CA GLU A 181 -7.58 -2.13 25.62
C GLU A 181 -7.68 -1.63 27.07
N MET A 182 -6.98 -0.54 27.40
CA MET A 182 -7.06 0.08 28.73
C MET A 182 -8.46 0.65 29.03
N MET A 183 -9.07 1.35 28.07
CA MET A 183 -10.43 1.88 28.19
C MET A 183 -11.46 0.77 28.35
N LYS A 184 -11.36 -0.28 27.52
CA LYS A 184 -12.26 -1.43 27.55
C LYS A 184 -12.20 -2.18 28.87
N GLU A 185 -11.01 -2.39 29.42
CA GLU A 185 -10.83 -3.02 30.73
C GLU A 185 -11.32 -2.12 31.88
N HIS A 186 -11.14 -0.79 31.76
CA HIS A 186 -11.69 0.16 32.73
C HIS A 186 -13.23 0.11 32.74
N GLU A 187 -13.87 0.21 31.58
CA GLU A 187 -15.33 0.10 31.44
C GLU A 187 -15.86 -1.23 31.98
N ARG A 188 -15.16 -2.34 31.69
CA ARG A 188 -15.49 -3.67 32.24
C ARG A 188 -15.48 -3.66 33.77
N ARG A 189 -14.45 -3.07 34.40
CA ARG A 189 -14.36 -2.99 35.87
C ARG A 189 -15.47 -2.14 36.47
N GLU A 190 -15.77 -1.00 35.85
CA GLU A 190 -16.89 -0.15 36.30
C GLU A 190 -18.22 -0.90 36.16
N TYR A 191 -18.43 -1.61 35.05
CA TYR A 191 -19.62 -2.45 34.87
C TYR A 191 -19.75 -3.53 35.96
N LEU A 192 -18.66 -4.24 36.28
CA LEU A 192 -18.68 -5.28 37.31
C LEU A 192 -19.03 -4.73 38.71
N LYS A 193 -18.69 -3.46 39.01
CA LYS A 193 -19.08 -2.80 40.27
C LYS A 193 -20.59 -2.55 40.37
N THR A 194 -21.29 -2.45 39.25
CA THR A 194 -22.76 -2.22 39.23
C THR A 194 -23.59 -3.50 39.41
N LEU A 195 -22.96 -4.68 39.35
CA LEU A 195 -23.63 -5.98 39.39
C LEU A 195 -23.68 -6.59 40.79
N ASN A 196 -24.67 -7.46 41.01
CA ASN A 196 -24.76 -8.30 42.21
C ASN A 196 -23.71 -9.43 42.18
N GLU A 197 -23.41 -10.01 43.35
CA GLU A 197 -22.33 -11.00 43.53
C GLU A 197 -22.42 -12.21 42.60
N GLU A 198 -23.62 -12.79 42.41
CA GLU A 198 -23.82 -13.95 41.52
C GLU A 198 -23.54 -13.59 40.05
N LYS A 199 -24.09 -12.46 39.58
CA LYS A 199 -23.91 -11.98 38.20
C LYS A 199 -22.46 -11.59 37.92
N ARG A 200 -21.77 -11.02 38.91
CA ARG A 200 -20.35 -10.66 38.80
C ARG A 200 -19.49 -11.89 38.55
N LYS A 201 -19.71 -12.98 39.30
CA LYS A 201 -18.99 -14.26 39.11
C LYS A 201 -19.26 -14.88 37.74
N GLU A 202 -20.50 -14.80 37.25
CA GLU A 202 -20.86 -15.31 35.92
C GLU A 202 -20.13 -14.56 34.80
N GLU A 203 -20.11 -13.22 34.84
CA GLU A 203 -19.43 -12.38 33.84
C GLU A 203 -17.90 -12.54 33.88
N GLU A 204 -17.31 -12.71 35.07
CA GLU A 204 -15.89 -13.04 35.21
C GLU A 204 -15.55 -14.39 34.59
N SER A 205 -16.38 -15.42 34.82
CA SER A 205 -16.19 -16.75 34.22
C SER A 205 -16.29 -16.72 32.69
N LYS A 206 -17.28 -16.00 32.14
CA LYS A 206 -17.42 -15.81 30.68
C LYS A 206 -16.20 -15.12 30.09
N PHE A 207 -15.68 -14.09 30.77
CA PHE A 207 -14.50 -13.37 30.32
C PHE A 207 -13.24 -14.25 30.31
N GLU A 208 -13.03 -15.07 31.34
CA GLU A 208 -11.94 -16.04 31.37
C GLU A 208 -12.05 -17.08 30.24
N GLU A 209 -13.26 -17.56 29.95
CA GLU A 209 -13.48 -18.50 28.85
C GLU A 209 -13.17 -17.85 27.49
N MET A 210 -13.59 -16.60 27.28
CA MET A 210 -13.25 -15.84 26.08
C MET A 210 -11.74 -15.63 25.95
N LYS A 211 -11.05 -15.31 27.05
CA LYS A 211 -9.59 -15.14 27.06
C LYS A 211 -8.88 -16.44 26.68
N LYS A 212 -9.28 -17.57 27.27
CA LYS A 212 -8.76 -18.91 26.91
C LYS A 212 -9.00 -19.24 25.43
N LYS A 213 -10.15 -18.88 24.87
CA LYS A 213 -10.42 -19.08 23.44
C LYS A 213 -9.49 -18.23 22.54
N HIS A 214 -9.21 -17.00 22.94
CA HIS A 214 -8.24 -16.14 22.23
C HIS A 214 -6.81 -16.66 22.36
N GLU A 215 -6.40 -17.18 23.51
CA GLU A 215 -5.06 -17.76 23.70
C GLU A 215 -4.85 -19.04 22.87
N ASN A 216 -5.91 -19.84 22.70
CA ASN A 216 -5.87 -21.12 21.97
C ASN A 216 -6.14 -20.99 20.46
N HIS A 217 -6.34 -19.78 19.93
CA HIS A 217 -6.51 -19.62 18.48
C HIS A 217 -5.15 -19.83 17.77
N PRO A 218 -5.13 -20.51 16.61
CA PRO A 218 -3.91 -20.61 15.81
C PRO A 218 -3.47 -19.22 15.37
N LYS A 219 -2.17 -18.95 15.39
CA LYS A 219 -1.59 -17.65 15.00
C LYS A 219 -2.14 -17.24 13.63
N VAL A 220 -2.95 -16.18 13.59
CA VAL A 220 -3.46 -15.64 12.32
C VAL A 220 -2.27 -15.17 11.50
N ASN A 221 -2.16 -15.62 10.25
CA ASN A 221 -1.17 -15.09 9.33
C ASN A 221 -1.49 -13.62 9.07
N HIS A 222 -0.71 -12.73 9.65
CA HIS A 222 -0.66 -11.35 9.23
C HIS A 222 -0.07 -11.38 7.80
N PRO A 223 -0.43 -10.47 6.89
CA PRO A 223 0.30 -10.35 5.64
C PRO A 223 1.75 -10.03 6.00
N VAL A 224 2.60 -11.06 6.01
CA VAL A 224 4.02 -10.92 6.32
C VAL A 224 4.67 -10.24 5.13
N ARG A 225 5.30 -9.09 5.40
CA ARG A 225 6.34 -8.46 4.59
C ARG A 225 7.31 -9.55 4.14
N ILE A 226 7.19 -9.97 2.89
CA ILE A 226 8.19 -10.80 2.25
C ILE A 226 9.41 -9.90 2.02
N VAL A 227 10.27 -9.81 3.02
CA VAL A 227 11.68 -9.58 2.78
C VAL A 227 12.20 -10.89 2.20
N THR A 228 12.03 -11.08 0.90
CA THR A 228 12.80 -12.10 0.17
C THR A 228 14.04 -11.40 -0.35
N LEU A 229 15.14 -11.71 0.36
CA LEU A 229 16.54 -11.79 -0.06
C LEU A 229 16.85 -11.42 -1.52
#